data_AF-A0A1F6D0A2-F1
#
_entry.id   AF-A0A1F6D0A2-F1
#
_cell.length_a   1.000
_cell.length_b   1.000
_cell.length_c   1.000
_cell.angle_alpha   90.00
_cell.angle_beta   90.00
_cell.angle_gamma   90.00
#
_symmetry.space_group_name_H-M   'P 1'
#
loop_
_entity.id
_entity.type
_entity.pdbx_description
1 polymer ?
#
loop_
_entity_poly.entity_id
_entity_poly.type
_entity_poly.pdbx_seq_one_letter_code
_entity_poly.pdbx_strand_id
1 'polypeptide(L)'
;MSAILTITETEPTPLLRDFSAFVHYAEAHPMALTQGHETVSGRDLYELNQAMTNPAPDTTPRTRQTLHPLLHLFYHLSLAGRLFQKVPGKGGKLALKPTERLKLYEVLKPAEKYFFLLETLWIDADWKKLVGGYFEEPLYSAPLVLKALSAHQPGKCIRPQQARENPSLMPIFVHWRSFALYFSFFGFWQVTATQDSAAGRARLHFFQAESITPSLLGVALAPVLSQARELPYWNLPSRRKGGEWNAVPGSPLPKGNTYEVIYGDLVEELNLKKPKAAGKVYKGKPGEPFFLPFVPLFAEGELRQTLPREGVKFVDGTYVFKVSMRTNLWRRIEMAGGHSLEDLHYAIQDAYDFDDDHLYAFFTDNEAWSDEKFTSPHDEEGPHVDEVRIGEVGLFVGRRIVYLFDYGDCWRFRVEVEEIRTEGPKPRRPRVVEKKGKAPEQYPDYD
;
A
#
# COMPACT_ATOMS: atom_id res chain seq x y z
N MET A 1 -15.28 -33.55 6.36
CA MET A 1 -15.95 -32.24 6.45
C MET A 1 -14.90 -31.26 6.89
N SER A 2 -14.66 -30.18 6.13
CA SER A 2 -13.74 -29.12 6.57
C SER A 2 -14.32 -28.47 7.82
N ALA A 3 -13.48 -28.12 8.79
CA ALA A 3 -13.92 -27.46 10.01
C ALA A 3 -14.54 -26.09 9.67
N ILE A 4 -15.69 -25.77 10.29
CA ILE A 4 -16.31 -24.45 10.17
C ILE A 4 -15.47 -23.47 10.99
N LEU A 5 -15.04 -22.40 10.35
CA LEU A 5 -14.23 -21.35 10.96
C LEU A 5 -15.11 -20.38 11.75
N THR A 6 -14.53 -19.76 12.77
CA THR A 6 -15.17 -18.71 13.58
C THR A 6 -14.16 -17.59 13.78
N ILE A 7 -14.63 -16.35 13.63
CA ILE A 7 -13.85 -15.14 13.88
C ILE A 7 -14.62 -14.32 14.92
N THR A 8 -13.94 -13.87 15.95
CA THR A 8 -14.47 -12.97 16.98
C THR A 8 -13.55 -11.78 17.14
N GLU A 9 -13.86 -10.87 18.06
CA GLU A 9 -12.99 -9.73 18.36
C GLU A 9 -11.59 -10.14 18.86
N THR A 10 -11.48 -11.33 19.47
CA THR A 10 -10.23 -11.82 20.11
C THR A 10 -9.69 -13.12 19.52
N GLU A 11 -10.45 -13.81 18.68
CA GLU A 11 -10.09 -15.12 18.12
C GLU A 11 -10.21 -15.11 16.59
N PRO A 12 -9.29 -15.76 15.85
CA PRO A 12 -8.16 -16.55 16.37
C PRO A 12 -6.97 -15.70 16.84
N THR A 13 -7.05 -14.38 16.68
CA THR A 13 -6.09 -13.41 17.18
C THR A 13 -6.82 -12.15 17.65
N PRO A 14 -6.20 -11.30 18.50
CA PRO A 14 -6.80 -10.04 18.93
C PRO A 14 -6.81 -8.95 17.85
N LEU A 15 -6.64 -9.28 16.55
CA LEU A 15 -6.51 -8.31 15.46
C LEU A 15 -7.66 -7.29 15.44
N LEU A 16 -8.90 -7.76 15.56
CA LEU A 16 -10.09 -6.90 15.47
C LEU A 16 -10.23 -6.01 16.70
N ARG A 17 -10.04 -6.57 17.90
CA ARG A 17 -10.01 -5.79 19.14
C ARG A 17 -8.92 -4.72 19.11
N ASP A 18 -7.72 -5.07 18.67
CA ASP A 18 -6.58 -4.14 18.62
C ASP A 18 -6.79 -3.08 17.52
N PHE A 19 -7.39 -3.45 16.38
CA PHE A 19 -7.76 -2.48 15.35
C PHE A 19 -8.83 -1.50 15.84
N SER A 20 -9.84 -1.99 16.57
CA SER A 20 -10.86 -1.14 17.21
C SER A 20 -10.24 -0.16 18.20
N ALA A 21 -9.26 -0.60 19.02
CA ALA A 21 -8.52 0.29 19.91
C ALA A 21 -7.74 1.38 19.14
N PHE A 22 -7.11 1.03 18.01
CA PHE A 22 -6.45 1.99 17.13
C PHE A 22 -7.43 3.02 16.56
N VAL A 23 -8.59 2.56 16.06
CA VAL A 23 -9.65 3.40 15.50
C VAL A 23 -10.16 4.38 16.54
N HIS A 24 -10.60 3.91 17.71
CA HIS A 24 -11.18 4.77 18.75
C HIS A 24 -10.17 5.81 19.23
N TYR A 25 -8.89 5.44 19.35
CA TYR A 25 -7.84 6.41 19.70
C TYR A 25 -7.70 7.49 18.62
N ALA A 26 -7.68 7.10 17.34
CA ALA A 26 -7.56 8.01 16.20
C ALA A 26 -8.78 8.94 16.01
N GLU A 27 -9.96 8.51 16.44
CA GLU A 27 -11.16 9.36 16.47
C GLU A 27 -11.13 10.37 17.62
N ALA A 28 -10.67 9.94 18.80
CA ALA A 28 -10.58 10.80 19.99
C ALA A 28 -9.42 11.80 19.92
N HIS A 29 -8.35 11.48 19.19
CA HIS A 29 -7.13 12.27 19.13
C HIS A 29 -6.76 12.59 17.67
N PRO A 30 -6.69 13.88 17.28
CA PRO A 30 -6.20 14.25 15.95
C PRO A 30 -4.73 13.84 15.76
N MET A 31 -4.50 12.67 15.15
CA MET A 31 -3.15 12.14 14.94
C MET A 31 -2.43 12.92 13.85
N ALA A 32 -1.57 13.84 14.27
CA ALA A 32 -0.74 14.62 13.36
C ALA A 32 0.38 13.74 12.77
N LEU A 33 0.59 13.88 11.47
CA LEU A 33 1.60 13.16 10.72
C LEU A 33 2.91 13.97 10.69
N THR A 34 4.03 13.25 10.73
CA THR A 34 5.37 13.85 10.59
C THR A 34 5.55 14.47 9.21
N GLN A 35 6.42 15.48 9.12
CA GLN A 35 6.81 16.03 7.82
C GLN A 35 7.77 15.06 7.11
N GLY A 36 7.73 15.03 5.78
CA GLY A 36 8.55 14.13 4.96
C GLY A 36 7.85 12.81 4.69
N HIS A 37 7.85 11.91 5.68
CA HIS A 37 7.33 10.53 5.51
C HIS A 37 5.86 10.35 5.91
N GLU A 38 5.20 11.41 6.41
CA GLU A 38 3.77 11.39 6.75
C GLU A 38 3.37 10.26 7.72
N THR A 39 4.26 9.90 8.65
CA THR A 39 4.05 8.83 9.65
C THR A 39 3.43 9.36 10.94
N VAL A 40 2.77 8.49 11.71
CA VAL A 40 2.20 8.82 13.03
C VAL A 40 3.31 9.23 14.00
N SER A 41 3.02 10.19 14.87
CA SER A 41 3.99 10.69 15.84
C SER A 41 4.39 9.60 16.85
N GLY A 42 5.66 9.61 17.29
CA GLY A 42 6.16 8.64 18.27
C GLY A 42 5.43 8.68 19.62
N ARG A 43 4.87 9.84 19.99
CA ARG A 43 4.05 9.98 21.19
C ARG A 43 2.74 9.20 21.06
N ASP A 44 2.00 9.44 19.99
CA ASP A 44 0.70 8.78 19.76
C ASP A 44 0.90 7.27 19.60
N LEU A 45 1.97 6.85 18.91
CA LEU A 45 2.35 5.44 18.78
C LEU A 45 2.66 4.78 20.12
N TYR A 46 3.35 5.48 21.01
CA TYR A 46 3.66 4.96 22.34
C TYR A 46 2.39 4.74 23.16
N GLU A 47 1.47 5.72 23.16
CA GLU A 47 0.18 5.62 23.86
C GLU A 47 -0.69 4.49 23.26
N LEU A 48 -0.80 4.42 21.93
CA LEU A 48 -1.49 3.33 21.21
C LEU A 48 -0.91 1.96 21.56
N ASN A 49 0.42 1.84 21.60
CA ASN A 49 1.09 0.58 21.89
C ASN A 49 0.70 0.03 23.27
N GLN A 50 0.57 0.90 24.28
CA GLN A 50 0.12 0.50 25.62
C GLN A 50 -1.33 -0.02 25.64
N ALA A 51 -2.15 0.38 24.66
CA ALA A 51 -3.54 -0.06 24.56
C ALA A 51 -3.69 -1.40 23.81
N MET A 52 -2.66 -1.89 23.11
CA MET A 52 -2.72 -3.16 22.34
C MET A 52 -2.74 -4.38 23.27
N THR A 53 -3.27 -5.50 22.79
CA THR A 53 -3.34 -6.75 23.57
C THR A 53 -1.95 -7.30 23.89
N ASN A 54 -1.02 -7.18 22.93
CA ASN A 54 0.40 -7.54 23.10
C ASN A 54 1.27 -6.32 22.73
N PRO A 55 1.48 -5.37 23.67
CA PRO A 55 2.31 -4.19 23.43
C PRO A 55 3.72 -4.57 22.99
N ALA A 56 4.28 -3.87 22.01
CA ALA A 56 5.68 -4.04 21.65
C ALA A 56 6.58 -3.64 22.84
N PRO A 57 7.55 -4.48 23.24
CA PRO A 57 8.43 -4.21 24.37
C PRO A 57 9.42 -3.08 24.06
N ASP A 58 9.98 -2.45 25.09
CA ASP A 58 11.07 -1.47 25.01
C ASP A 58 10.82 -0.26 24.09
N THR A 59 9.55 0.07 23.86
CA THR A 59 9.17 1.24 23.06
C THR A 59 9.23 2.52 23.89
N THR A 60 9.50 3.64 23.22
CA THR A 60 9.56 4.98 23.82
C THR A 60 8.76 5.96 22.96
N PRO A 61 8.43 7.17 23.45
CA PRO A 61 7.82 8.23 22.62
C PRO A 61 8.66 8.68 21.41
N ARG A 62 9.90 8.18 21.25
CA ARG A 62 10.77 8.43 20.09
C ARG A 62 10.84 7.25 19.13
N THR A 63 10.24 6.11 19.48
CA THR A 63 10.21 4.93 18.63
C THR A 63 9.41 5.24 17.35
N ARG A 64 9.98 4.91 16.19
CA ARG A 64 9.40 5.24 14.88
C ARG A 64 8.24 4.31 14.54
N GLN A 65 7.31 4.74 13.69
CA GLN A 65 6.17 3.91 13.27
C GLN A 65 6.57 2.55 12.71
N THR A 66 7.60 2.50 11.87
CA THR A 66 8.13 1.25 11.30
C THR A 66 8.72 0.31 12.35
N LEU A 67 8.92 0.77 13.59
CA LEU A 67 9.34 -0.05 14.74
C LEU A 67 8.15 -0.60 15.56
N HIS A 68 6.90 -0.30 15.16
CA HIS A 68 5.67 -0.87 15.71
C HIS A 68 4.92 -1.64 14.62
N PRO A 69 5.22 -2.93 14.35
CA PRO A 69 4.67 -3.66 13.20
C PRO A 69 3.13 -3.62 13.14
N LEU A 70 2.45 -3.89 14.25
CA LEU A 70 0.99 -3.93 14.29
C LEU A 70 0.37 -2.54 14.02
N LEU A 71 0.87 -1.49 14.68
CA LEU A 71 0.38 -0.12 14.47
C LEU A 71 0.74 0.40 13.07
N HIS A 72 1.89 0.00 12.53
CA HIS A 72 2.28 0.32 11.17
C HIS A 72 1.32 -0.31 10.16
N LEU A 73 0.98 -1.60 10.34
CA LEU A 73 -0.06 -2.27 9.56
C LEU A 73 -1.40 -1.54 9.65
N PHE A 74 -1.88 -1.24 10.86
CA PHE A 74 -3.16 -0.56 11.06
C PHE A 74 -3.24 0.81 10.41
N TYR A 75 -2.16 1.60 10.49
CA TYR A 75 -2.08 2.88 9.76
C TYR A 75 -2.25 2.68 8.25
N HIS A 76 -1.53 1.72 7.67
CA HIS A 76 -1.59 1.47 6.23
C HIS A 76 -2.94 0.91 5.79
N LEU A 77 -3.53 -0.03 6.54
CA LEU A 77 -4.86 -0.57 6.25
C LEU A 77 -5.96 0.48 6.39
N SER A 78 -5.85 1.37 7.39
CA SER A 78 -6.83 2.45 7.59
C SER A 78 -6.90 3.42 6.42
N LEU A 79 -5.74 3.73 5.81
CA LEU A 79 -5.64 4.58 4.64
C LEU A 79 -6.03 3.83 3.35
N ALA A 80 -5.50 2.63 3.13
CA ALA A 80 -5.80 1.83 1.94
C ALA A 80 -7.29 1.46 1.85
N GLY A 81 -7.90 1.10 2.99
CA GLY A 81 -9.33 0.80 3.11
C GLY A 81 -10.23 2.05 3.17
N ARG A 82 -9.63 3.25 3.16
CA ARG A 82 -10.30 4.56 3.22
C ARG A 82 -11.19 4.76 4.46
N LEU A 83 -10.88 4.08 5.56
CA LEU A 83 -11.52 4.35 6.84
C LEU A 83 -11.07 5.69 7.41
N PHE A 84 -9.83 6.06 7.12
CA PHE A 84 -9.26 7.37 7.40
C PHE A 84 -8.72 8.00 6.13
N GLN A 85 -8.65 9.32 6.11
CA GLN A 85 -8.01 10.10 5.07
C GLN A 85 -7.03 11.10 5.69
N LYS A 86 -6.03 11.50 4.90
CA LYS A 86 -5.11 12.57 5.27
C LYS A 86 -5.79 13.92 4.97
N VAL A 87 -5.73 14.84 5.92
CA VAL A 87 -6.26 16.21 5.77
C VAL A 87 -5.24 17.24 6.26
N PRO A 88 -5.30 18.50 5.80
CA PRO A 88 -4.51 19.57 6.38
C PRO A 88 -4.75 19.71 7.89
N GLY A 89 -3.67 19.75 8.66
CA GLY A 89 -3.66 19.92 10.10
C GLY A 89 -2.89 21.18 10.53
N LYS A 90 -2.58 21.28 11.83
CA LYS A 90 -1.87 22.43 12.41
C LYS A 90 -0.41 22.50 11.94
N GLY A 91 0.08 23.71 11.68
CA GLY A 91 1.49 23.97 11.37
C GLY A 91 1.97 23.36 10.03
N GLY A 92 1.07 23.23 9.05
CA GLY A 92 1.41 22.69 7.73
C GLY A 92 1.70 21.18 7.71
N LYS A 93 1.35 20.47 8.80
CA LYS A 93 1.36 19.01 8.87
C LYS A 93 0.04 18.44 8.39
N LEU A 94 0.05 17.21 7.90
CA LEU A 94 -1.18 16.45 7.67
C LEU A 94 -1.65 15.82 8.99
N ALA A 95 -2.92 15.46 9.07
CA ALA A 95 -3.48 14.67 10.16
C ALA A 95 -4.41 13.60 9.59
N LEU A 96 -4.64 12.52 10.34
CA LEU A 96 -5.68 11.55 10.00
C LEU A 96 -7.05 12.07 10.44
N LYS A 97 -8.04 11.86 9.57
CA LYS A 97 -9.45 12.15 9.84
C LYS A 97 -10.30 10.94 9.46
N PRO A 98 -11.24 10.48 10.31
CA PRO A 98 -12.16 9.41 9.95
C PRO A 98 -13.05 9.83 8.77
N THR A 99 -13.46 8.86 7.96
CA THR A 99 -14.41 9.05 6.86
C THR A 99 -15.77 8.45 7.22
N GLU A 100 -16.82 8.74 6.45
CA GLU A 100 -18.13 8.09 6.62
C GLU A 100 -18.06 6.56 6.43
N ARG A 101 -17.02 6.08 5.75
CA ARG A 101 -16.78 4.65 5.54
C ARG A 101 -16.43 3.93 6.84
N LEU A 102 -15.85 4.63 7.82
CA LEU A 102 -15.57 4.06 9.13
C LEU A 102 -16.85 3.61 9.84
N LYS A 103 -17.90 4.44 9.82
CA LYS A 103 -19.20 4.09 10.42
C LYS A 103 -19.82 2.85 9.78
N LEU A 104 -19.64 2.68 8.47
CA LEU A 104 -20.07 1.48 7.75
C LEU A 104 -19.27 0.24 8.18
N TYR A 105 -17.97 0.40 8.43
CA TYR A 105 -17.11 -0.68 8.91
C TYR A 105 -17.51 -1.15 10.32
N GLU A 106 -17.83 -0.22 11.22
CA GLU A 106 -18.10 -0.52 12.62
C GLU A 106 -19.32 -1.43 12.83
N VAL A 107 -20.32 -1.33 11.95
CA VAL A 107 -21.55 -2.13 12.02
C VAL A 107 -21.43 -3.53 11.42
N LEU A 108 -20.29 -3.86 10.80
CA LEU A 108 -20.03 -5.19 10.24
C LEU A 108 -19.86 -6.25 11.34
N LYS A 109 -20.18 -7.51 11.02
CA LYS A 109 -19.87 -8.65 11.90
C LYS A 109 -18.36 -8.87 12.01
N PRO A 110 -17.86 -9.56 13.06
CA PRO A 110 -16.43 -9.83 13.20
C PRO A 110 -15.80 -10.51 11.98
N ALA A 111 -16.42 -11.55 11.41
CA ALA A 111 -15.91 -12.18 10.19
C ALA A 111 -15.84 -11.20 9.00
N GLU A 112 -16.84 -10.35 8.83
CA GLU A 112 -16.90 -9.34 7.77
C GLU A 112 -15.85 -8.24 7.97
N LYS A 113 -15.62 -7.80 9.22
CA LYS A 113 -14.54 -6.87 9.59
C LYS A 113 -13.16 -7.46 9.29
N TYR A 114 -12.95 -8.72 9.63
CA TYR A 114 -11.71 -9.44 9.34
C TYR A 114 -11.48 -9.52 7.83
N PHE A 115 -12.50 -9.91 7.05
CA PHE A 115 -12.36 -9.99 5.60
C PHE A 115 -12.20 -8.63 4.93
N PHE A 116 -12.78 -7.55 5.49
CA PHE A 116 -12.47 -6.21 5.02
C PHE A 116 -10.99 -5.86 5.21
N LEU A 117 -10.41 -6.15 6.39
CA LEU A 117 -8.98 -5.89 6.64
C LEU A 117 -8.08 -6.78 5.78
N LEU A 118 -8.45 -8.05 5.59
CA LEU A 118 -7.70 -8.99 4.76
C LEU A 118 -7.78 -8.59 3.28
N GLU A 119 -8.97 -8.24 2.78
CA GLU A 119 -9.20 -7.70 1.44
C GLU A 119 -8.35 -6.45 1.21
N THR A 120 -8.37 -5.52 2.17
CA THR A 120 -7.59 -4.27 2.11
C THR A 120 -6.09 -4.56 2.06
N LEU A 121 -5.60 -5.47 2.91
CA LEU A 121 -4.19 -5.91 2.88
C LEU A 121 -3.85 -6.51 1.51
N TRP A 122 -4.74 -7.32 0.96
CA TRP A 122 -4.46 -8.11 -0.23
C TRP A 122 -4.50 -7.27 -1.52
N ILE A 123 -5.49 -6.39 -1.63
CA ILE A 123 -5.81 -5.67 -2.87
C ILE A 123 -5.22 -4.26 -2.87
N ASP A 124 -5.43 -3.51 -1.79
CA ASP A 124 -5.23 -2.05 -1.81
C ASP A 124 -3.96 -1.59 -1.07
N ALA A 125 -3.43 -2.40 -0.15
CA ALA A 125 -2.23 -2.06 0.60
C ALA A 125 -0.95 -2.27 -0.24
N ASP A 126 -0.06 -1.28 -0.20
CA ASP A 126 1.27 -1.36 -0.79
C ASP A 126 2.22 -2.12 0.16
N TRP A 127 2.56 -3.35 -0.23
CA TRP A 127 3.40 -4.24 0.57
C TRP A 127 4.86 -3.75 0.66
N LYS A 128 5.34 -2.93 -0.28
CA LYS A 128 6.68 -2.32 -0.22
C LYS A 128 6.77 -1.31 0.92
N LYS A 129 5.71 -0.51 1.10
CA LYS A 129 5.60 0.43 2.23
C LYS A 129 5.52 -0.31 3.57
N LEU A 130 4.84 -1.46 3.62
CA LEU A 130 4.74 -2.29 4.81
C LEU A 130 6.07 -2.93 5.27
N VAL A 131 7.04 -3.14 4.37
CA VAL A 131 8.39 -3.66 4.68
C VAL A 131 9.45 -2.56 4.84
N GLY A 132 9.07 -1.29 4.65
CA GLY A 132 9.98 -0.15 4.76
C GLY A 132 10.96 0.00 3.59
N GLY A 133 10.68 -0.58 2.42
CA GLY A 133 11.32 -0.24 1.14
C GLY A 133 12.72 -0.81 0.81
N TYR A 134 13.36 -1.59 1.70
CA TYR A 134 14.78 -1.98 1.55
C TYR A 134 15.05 -3.47 1.22
N PHE A 135 14.04 -4.31 1.02
CA PHE A 135 14.22 -5.77 0.88
C PHE A 135 13.32 -6.40 -0.18
N GLU A 136 13.67 -7.62 -0.62
CA GLU A 136 12.84 -8.45 -1.48
C GLU A 136 11.38 -8.46 -1.02
N GLU A 137 10.49 -8.07 -1.92
CA GLU A 137 9.07 -7.94 -1.61
C GLU A 137 8.46 -9.32 -1.41
N PRO A 138 7.84 -9.62 -0.25
CA PRO A 138 7.15 -10.89 0.00
C PRO A 138 6.06 -11.18 -1.03
N LEU A 139 5.63 -10.17 -1.79
CA LEU A 139 4.65 -10.29 -2.86
C LEU A 139 4.99 -11.41 -3.86
N TYR A 140 6.27 -11.57 -4.23
CA TYR A 140 6.69 -12.57 -5.22
C TYR A 140 6.73 -14.00 -4.66
N SER A 141 7.08 -14.14 -3.38
CA SER A 141 7.22 -15.45 -2.71
C SER A 141 5.96 -15.90 -1.95
N ALA A 142 5.05 -14.99 -1.62
CA ALA A 142 3.77 -15.28 -0.94
C ALA A 142 2.93 -16.34 -1.65
N PRO A 143 2.74 -16.31 -2.98
CA PRO A 143 2.01 -17.37 -3.69
C PRO A 143 2.60 -18.77 -3.45
N LEU A 144 3.94 -18.90 -3.44
CA LEU A 144 4.64 -20.16 -3.16
C LEU A 144 4.40 -20.62 -1.73
N VAL A 145 4.57 -19.72 -0.77
CA VAL A 145 4.36 -19.99 0.66
C VAL A 145 2.93 -20.45 0.93
N LEU A 146 1.92 -19.75 0.38
CA LEU A 146 0.50 -20.11 0.55
C LEU A 146 0.19 -21.47 -0.06
N LYS A 147 0.73 -21.76 -1.25
CA LYS A 147 0.55 -23.05 -1.89
C LYS A 147 1.15 -24.17 -1.02
N ALA A 148 2.34 -23.98 -0.46
CA ALA A 148 2.94 -24.93 0.47
C ALA A 148 2.13 -25.07 1.77
N LEU A 149 1.64 -23.96 2.32
CA LEU A 149 0.81 -23.93 3.52
C LEU A 149 -0.49 -24.71 3.35
N SER A 150 -1.10 -24.65 2.16
CA SER A 150 -2.36 -25.35 1.85
C SER A 150 -2.31 -26.87 2.00
N ALA A 151 -1.10 -27.45 1.91
CA ALA A 151 -0.87 -28.89 2.07
C ALA A 151 -0.36 -29.24 3.48
N HIS A 152 -0.17 -28.25 4.36
CA HIS A 152 0.40 -28.46 5.69
C HIS A 152 -0.66 -28.83 6.73
N GLN A 153 -0.25 -29.61 7.73
CA GLN A 153 -1.10 -29.92 8.88
C GLN A 153 -1.16 -28.73 9.84
N PRO A 154 -2.36 -28.24 10.23
CA PRO A 154 -2.50 -27.22 11.28
C PRO A 154 -1.87 -27.67 12.60
N GLY A 155 -1.28 -26.74 13.35
CA GLY A 155 -0.66 -26.98 14.66
C GLY A 155 0.72 -27.65 14.60
N LYS A 156 1.16 -28.14 13.44
CA LYS A 156 2.49 -28.74 13.28
C LYS A 156 3.53 -27.64 13.03
N CYS A 157 4.42 -27.44 13.99
CA CYS A 157 5.51 -26.46 13.92
C CYS A 157 6.46 -26.73 12.74
N ILE A 158 6.92 -25.65 12.10
CA ILE A 158 7.86 -25.62 10.98
C ILE A 158 9.04 -24.75 11.39
N ARG A 159 10.25 -25.30 11.28
CA ARG A 159 11.53 -24.61 11.48
C ARG A 159 12.31 -24.57 10.16
N PRO A 160 13.33 -23.69 10.03
CA PRO A 160 14.15 -23.59 8.83
C PRO A 160 14.68 -24.92 8.30
N GLN A 161 15.09 -25.84 9.18
CA GLN A 161 15.61 -27.16 8.77
C GLN A 161 14.54 -28.01 8.09
N GLN A 162 13.29 -27.95 8.58
CA GLN A 162 12.15 -28.66 7.98
C GLN A 162 11.67 -27.96 6.71
N ALA A 163 11.77 -26.63 6.66
CA ALA A 163 11.47 -25.86 5.45
C ALA A 163 12.43 -26.17 4.29
N ARG A 164 13.63 -26.72 4.53
CA ARG A 164 14.52 -27.20 3.45
C ARG A 164 13.93 -28.38 2.67
N GLU A 165 13.06 -29.18 3.29
CA GLU A 165 12.34 -30.26 2.61
C GLU A 165 11.21 -29.73 1.71
N ASN A 166 10.76 -28.50 1.96
CA ASN A 166 9.77 -27.80 1.15
C ASN A 166 10.26 -26.35 0.88
N PRO A 167 11.15 -26.15 -0.11
CA PRO A 167 11.82 -24.87 -0.34
C PRO A 167 10.89 -23.67 -0.51
N SER A 168 9.64 -23.89 -0.91
CA SER A 168 8.61 -22.84 -0.98
C SER A 168 8.30 -22.15 0.36
N LEU A 169 8.66 -22.75 1.50
CA LEU A 169 8.49 -22.15 2.84
C LEU A 169 9.73 -21.39 3.33
N MET A 170 10.89 -21.58 2.68
CA MET A 170 12.13 -20.90 3.06
C MET A 170 12.04 -19.37 3.07
N PRO A 171 11.29 -18.71 2.15
CA PRO A 171 11.15 -17.26 2.14
C PRO A 171 10.71 -16.63 3.48
N ILE A 172 9.88 -17.32 4.26
CA ILE A 172 9.41 -16.86 5.57
C ILE A 172 10.58 -16.63 6.55
N PHE A 173 11.59 -17.50 6.50
CA PHE A 173 12.68 -17.55 7.47
C PHE A 173 13.90 -16.71 7.07
N VAL A 174 14.02 -16.39 5.78
CA VAL A 174 15.21 -15.72 5.22
C VAL A 174 14.89 -14.32 4.70
N HIS A 175 13.74 -14.15 4.04
CA HIS A 175 13.45 -12.95 3.25
C HIS A 175 12.33 -12.10 3.85
N TRP A 176 11.29 -12.70 4.43
CA TRP A 176 10.09 -11.97 4.87
C TRP A 176 10.33 -11.07 6.07
N ARG A 177 11.29 -11.42 6.93
CA ARG A 177 11.61 -10.66 8.15
C ARG A 177 10.34 -10.31 8.93
N SER A 178 10.18 -9.04 9.35
CA SER A 178 9.02 -8.57 10.11
C SER A 178 7.69 -8.73 9.38
N PHE A 179 7.68 -8.90 8.05
CA PHE A 179 6.45 -9.13 7.29
C PHE A 179 5.75 -10.44 7.69
N ALA A 180 6.51 -11.44 8.17
CA ALA A 180 5.95 -12.68 8.70
C ALA A 180 5.03 -12.44 9.91
N LEU A 181 5.20 -11.31 10.63
CA LEU A 181 4.31 -10.91 11.72
C LEU A 181 2.91 -10.54 11.21
N TYR A 182 2.76 -9.95 10.03
CA TYR A 182 1.44 -9.55 9.53
C TYR A 182 0.55 -10.76 9.29
N PHE A 183 1.08 -11.81 8.69
CA PHE A 183 0.37 -13.09 8.57
C PHE A 183 0.06 -13.70 9.93
N SER A 184 0.94 -13.53 10.92
CA SER A 184 0.65 -13.96 12.28
C SER A 184 -0.47 -13.14 12.93
N PHE A 185 -0.52 -11.83 12.74
CA PHE A 185 -1.59 -10.97 13.23
C PHE A 185 -2.94 -11.33 12.60
N PHE A 186 -2.96 -11.64 11.30
CA PHE A 186 -4.14 -12.21 10.63
C PHE A 186 -4.42 -13.68 11.01
N GLY A 187 -3.63 -14.28 11.89
CA GLY A 187 -3.89 -15.61 12.42
C GLY A 187 -3.59 -16.74 11.44
N PHE A 188 -2.76 -16.54 10.42
CA PHE A 188 -2.32 -17.63 9.54
C PHE A 188 -1.41 -18.62 10.26
N TRP A 189 -0.61 -18.12 11.19
CA TRP A 189 0.29 -18.90 12.03
C TRP A 189 0.63 -18.17 13.32
N GLN A 190 1.11 -18.91 14.30
CA GLN A 190 1.93 -18.33 15.36
C GLN A 190 3.38 -18.30 14.90
N VAL A 191 4.12 -17.23 15.20
CA VAL A 191 5.55 -17.12 14.87
C VAL A 191 6.36 -16.91 16.14
N THR A 192 7.49 -17.62 16.25
CA THR A 192 8.50 -17.35 17.27
C THR A 192 9.69 -16.64 16.64
N ALA A 193 10.26 -15.67 17.35
CA ALA A 193 11.43 -14.94 16.91
C ALA A 193 12.72 -15.60 17.40
N THR A 194 13.82 -15.48 16.66
CA THR A 194 15.14 -15.92 17.13
C THR A 194 15.54 -15.19 18.42
N GLN A 195 16.47 -15.76 19.21
CA GLN A 195 16.98 -15.11 20.43
C GLN A 195 17.51 -13.69 20.18
N ASP A 196 18.24 -13.48 19.07
CA ASP A 196 18.75 -12.16 18.68
C ASP A 196 17.62 -11.17 18.36
N SER A 197 16.54 -11.65 17.75
CA SER A 197 15.32 -10.87 17.50
C SER A 197 14.59 -10.55 18.80
N ALA A 198 14.59 -11.46 19.77
CA ALA A 198 13.89 -11.34 21.05
C ALA A 198 14.65 -10.45 22.06
N ALA A 199 15.98 -10.38 22.00
CA ALA A 199 16.83 -9.65 22.95
C ALA A 199 16.88 -8.11 22.77
N GLY A 200 15.90 -7.51 22.08
CA GLY A 200 15.65 -6.06 22.09
C GLY A 200 16.66 -5.17 21.34
N ARG A 201 17.72 -5.72 20.70
CA ARG A 201 18.65 -4.91 19.88
C ARG A 201 18.28 -4.84 18.39
N ALA A 202 17.32 -5.65 17.97
CA ALA A 202 16.91 -5.80 16.58
C ALA A 202 15.81 -4.80 16.20
N ARG A 203 16.21 -3.68 15.59
CA ARG A 203 15.32 -2.78 14.83
C ARG A 203 14.50 -3.62 13.83
N LEU A 204 13.27 -3.24 13.44
CA LEU A 204 12.33 -4.09 12.65
C LEU A 204 12.93 -4.81 11.42
N HIS A 205 14.00 -4.28 10.84
CA HIS A 205 14.79 -4.91 9.79
C HIS A 205 15.52 -6.20 10.20
N PHE A 206 15.49 -6.61 11.48
CA PHE A 206 16.17 -7.79 12.00
C PHE A 206 15.23 -8.84 12.62
N PHE A 207 13.91 -8.63 12.60
CA PHE A 207 13.01 -9.72 12.99
C PHE A 207 13.27 -10.93 12.09
N GLN A 208 13.59 -12.06 12.68
CA GLN A 208 13.76 -13.31 11.99
C GLN A 208 12.91 -14.38 12.67
N ALA A 209 12.08 -15.06 11.88
CA ALA A 209 11.32 -16.20 12.36
C ALA A 209 12.27 -17.35 12.69
N GLU A 210 12.18 -17.88 13.91
CA GLU A 210 12.80 -19.14 14.30
C GLU A 210 11.90 -20.32 13.95
N SER A 211 10.59 -20.14 14.12
CA SER A 211 9.59 -21.13 13.75
C SER A 211 8.26 -20.48 13.43
N ILE A 212 7.45 -21.18 12.63
CA ILE A 212 6.03 -20.89 12.49
C ILE A 212 5.20 -22.12 12.83
N THR A 213 4.01 -21.90 13.37
CA THR A 213 3.02 -22.96 13.59
C THR A 213 1.73 -22.55 12.86
N PRO A 214 1.47 -23.12 11.66
CA PRO A 214 0.24 -22.87 10.90
C PRO A 214 -1.01 -23.09 11.74
N SER A 215 -1.95 -22.15 11.70
CA SER A 215 -3.24 -22.31 12.37
C SER A 215 -4.23 -23.06 11.47
N LEU A 216 -5.36 -23.46 12.04
CA LEU A 216 -6.48 -23.99 11.26
C LEU A 216 -7.00 -22.94 10.26
N LEU A 217 -7.11 -21.68 10.67
CA LEU A 217 -7.53 -20.56 9.81
C LEU A 217 -6.57 -20.41 8.62
N GLY A 218 -5.27 -20.31 8.87
CA GLY A 218 -4.28 -20.09 7.83
C GLY A 218 -4.26 -21.19 6.77
N VAL A 219 -4.27 -22.45 7.22
CA VAL A 219 -4.33 -23.61 6.32
C VAL A 219 -5.64 -23.64 5.52
N ALA A 220 -6.76 -23.23 6.11
CA ALA A 220 -8.06 -23.21 5.43
C ALA A 220 -8.18 -22.07 4.40
N LEU A 221 -7.58 -20.89 4.65
CA LEU A 221 -7.61 -19.76 3.71
C LEU A 221 -6.60 -19.92 2.56
N ALA A 222 -5.47 -20.59 2.80
CA ALA A 222 -4.37 -20.69 1.85
C ALA A 222 -4.72 -21.26 0.46
N PRO A 223 -5.57 -22.30 0.31
CA PRO A 223 -6.01 -22.78 -0.99
C PRO A 223 -6.71 -21.70 -1.81
N VAL A 224 -7.61 -20.91 -1.18
CA VAL A 224 -8.35 -19.85 -1.86
C VAL A 224 -7.39 -18.72 -2.29
N LEU A 225 -6.49 -18.32 -1.38
CA LEU A 225 -5.54 -17.23 -1.63
C LEU A 225 -4.51 -17.57 -2.71
N SER A 226 -4.06 -18.81 -2.77
CA SER A 226 -3.09 -19.27 -3.78
C SER A 226 -3.72 -19.59 -5.14
N GLN A 227 -5.05 -19.57 -5.28
CA GLN A 227 -5.75 -20.01 -6.49
C GLN A 227 -6.71 -18.96 -7.02
N ALA A 228 -7.71 -18.59 -6.24
CA ALA A 228 -8.77 -17.67 -6.65
C ALA A 228 -8.45 -16.20 -6.35
N ARG A 229 -7.51 -15.93 -5.44
CA ARG A 229 -7.05 -14.60 -5.05
C ARG A 229 -5.54 -14.46 -5.17
N GLU A 230 -4.95 -15.01 -6.22
CA GLU A 230 -3.49 -15.04 -6.37
C GLU A 230 -2.92 -13.60 -6.42
N LEU A 231 -2.03 -13.29 -5.46
CA LEU A 231 -1.64 -11.92 -5.09
C LEU A 231 -1.23 -11.00 -6.27
N PRO A 232 -0.43 -11.44 -7.27
CA PRO A 232 -0.01 -10.57 -8.39
C PRO A 232 -1.19 -10.05 -9.22
N TYR A 233 -2.25 -10.85 -9.34
CA TYR A 233 -3.44 -10.46 -10.10
C TYR A 233 -4.35 -9.53 -9.31
N TRP A 234 -4.26 -9.57 -7.97
CA TRP A 234 -5.21 -8.90 -7.07
C TRP A 234 -4.64 -7.66 -6.38
N ASN A 235 -3.32 -7.56 -6.17
CA ASN A 235 -2.69 -6.42 -5.49
C ASN A 235 -2.49 -5.24 -6.46
N LEU A 236 -3.35 -4.23 -6.36
CA LEU A 236 -3.36 -3.08 -7.26
C LEU A 236 -2.10 -2.21 -7.16
N PRO A 237 -1.53 -1.92 -5.96
CA PRO A 237 -0.26 -1.22 -5.88
C PRO A 237 0.87 -1.92 -6.63
N SER A 238 1.00 -3.24 -6.51
CA SER A 238 1.99 -4.00 -7.31
C SER A 238 1.73 -3.91 -8.81
N ARG A 239 0.46 -3.91 -9.24
CA ARG A 239 0.12 -3.80 -10.66
C ARG A 239 0.47 -2.42 -11.23
N ARG A 240 0.31 -1.35 -10.44
CA ARG A 240 0.77 -0.01 -10.82
C ARG A 240 2.27 0.04 -11.07
N LYS A 241 3.08 -0.71 -10.29
CA LYS A 241 4.54 -0.84 -10.55
C LYS A 241 4.84 -1.42 -11.93
N GLY A 242 3.99 -2.34 -12.40
CA GLY A 242 4.07 -2.93 -13.73
C GLY A 242 3.37 -2.09 -14.81
N GLY A 243 3.07 -0.81 -14.54
CA GLY A 243 2.46 0.13 -15.48
C GLY A 243 0.93 0.14 -15.52
N GLU A 244 0.24 -0.67 -14.70
CA GLU A 244 -1.21 -0.77 -14.78
C GLU A 244 -1.94 0.18 -13.81
N TRP A 245 -2.35 1.35 -14.29
CA TRP A 245 -3.05 2.37 -13.47
C TRP A 245 -4.44 1.93 -12.99
N ASN A 246 -5.30 1.44 -13.90
CA ASN A 246 -6.71 1.14 -13.67
C ASN A 246 -7.02 -0.36 -13.68
N ALA A 247 -6.11 -1.19 -13.17
CA ALA A 247 -6.31 -2.63 -13.13
C ALA A 247 -7.58 -3.03 -12.34
N VAL A 248 -8.27 -4.06 -12.83
CA VAL A 248 -9.39 -4.69 -12.12
C VAL A 248 -8.83 -5.88 -11.33
N PRO A 249 -9.04 -5.99 -10.01
CA PRO A 249 -8.52 -7.13 -9.24
C PRO A 249 -8.93 -8.47 -9.84
N GLY A 250 -7.96 -9.35 -10.05
CA GLY A 250 -8.15 -10.65 -10.69
C GLY A 250 -8.20 -10.64 -12.21
N SER A 251 -8.03 -9.48 -12.89
CA SER A 251 -7.85 -9.45 -14.34
C SER A 251 -6.53 -10.12 -14.76
N PRO A 252 -6.41 -10.66 -15.98
CA PRO A 252 -5.13 -11.16 -16.50
C PRO A 252 -4.03 -10.10 -16.41
N LEU A 253 -2.80 -10.54 -16.18
CA LEU A 253 -1.62 -9.66 -16.23
C LEU A 253 -1.25 -9.35 -17.69
N PRO A 254 -0.65 -8.19 -17.97
CA PRO A 254 -0.03 -7.89 -19.27
C PRO A 254 1.08 -8.91 -19.58
N LYS A 255 1.30 -9.19 -20.87
CA LYS A 255 2.39 -10.08 -21.29
C LYS A 255 3.74 -9.46 -20.93
N GLY A 256 4.67 -10.29 -20.41
CA GLY A 256 6.02 -9.81 -20.08
C GLY A 256 6.06 -8.90 -18.85
N ASN A 257 5.03 -8.94 -18.01
CA ASN A 257 5.04 -8.21 -16.74
C ASN A 257 6.19 -8.69 -15.85
N THR A 258 6.71 -7.79 -15.02
CA THR A 258 7.87 -8.03 -14.15
C THR A 258 7.68 -9.21 -13.19
N TYR A 259 6.44 -9.51 -12.78
CA TYR A 259 6.17 -10.65 -11.92
C TYR A 259 6.47 -11.99 -12.60
N GLU A 260 6.13 -12.17 -13.89
CA GLU A 260 6.41 -13.42 -14.61
C GLU A 260 7.91 -13.74 -14.64
N VAL A 261 8.75 -12.72 -14.81
CA VAL A 261 10.22 -12.86 -14.82
C VAL A 261 10.73 -13.21 -13.43
N ILE A 262 10.42 -12.38 -12.42
CA ILE A 262 10.93 -12.57 -11.05
C ILE A 262 10.43 -13.89 -10.45
N TYR A 263 9.17 -14.26 -10.71
CA TYR A 263 8.64 -15.54 -10.24
C TYR A 263 9.34 -16.73 -10.92
N GLY A 264 9.70 -16.61 -12.20
CA GLY A 264 10.52 -17.58 -12.91
C GLY A 264 11.87 -17.77 -12.24
N ASP A 265 12.59 -16.68 -11.99
CA ASP A 265 13.90 -16.69 -11.33
C ASP A 265 13.83 -17.31 -9.93
N LEU A 266 12.81 -16.97 -9.15
CA LEU A 266 12.60 -17.52 -7.80
C LEU A 266 12.30 -19.03 -7.82
N VAL A 267 11.53 -19.50 -8.81
CA VAL A 267 11.25 -20.93 -9.00
C VAL A 267 12.53 -21.70 -9.32
N GLU A 268 13.41 -21.11 -10.12
CA GLU A 268 14.73 -21.68 -10.44
C GLU A 268 15.67 -21.67 -9.24
N GLU A 269 15.77 -20.55 -8.52
CA GLU A 269 16.59 -20.40 -7.30
C GLU A 269 16.23 -21.43 -6.24
N LEU A 270 14.92 -21.64 -6.03
CA LEU A 270 14.41 -22.61 -5.06
C LEU A 270 14.40 -24.05 -5.59
N ASN A 271 14.88 -24.29 -6.82
CA ASN A 271 14.92 -25.58 -7.49
C ASN A 271 13.55 -26.30 -7.47
N LEU A 272 12.48 -25.54 -7.69
CA LEU A 272 11.11 -26.05 -7.65
C LEU A 272 10.78 -26.73 -8.98
N LYS A 273 10.17 -27.93 -8.90
CA LYS A 273 9.64 -28.58 -10.11
C LYS A 273 8.53 -27.73 -10.71
N LYS A 274 8.56 -27.55 -12.04
CA LYS A 274 7.46 -26.88 -12.76
C LYS A 274 6.12 -27.49 -12.33
N PRO A 275 5.13 -26.67 -11.95
CA PRO A 275 3.85 -27.20 -11.50
C PRO A 275 3.21 -27.99 -12.63
N LYS A 276 2.77 -29.22 -12.35
CA LYS A 276 1.88 -29.95 -13.27
C LYS A 276 0.63 -29.10 -13.49
N ALA A 277 0.11 -29.08 -14.72
CA ALA A 277 -1.17 -28.45 -15.00
C ALA A 277 -2.20 -28.96 -13.98
N ALA A 278 -2.63 -28.09 -13.07
CA ALA A 278 -3.68 -28.43 -12.13
C ALA A 278 -4.96 -28.67 -12.95
N GLY A 279 -5.83 -29.56 -12.47
CA GLY A 279 -7.15 -29.77 -13.10
C GLY A 279 -7.98 -28.47 -13.15
N LYS A 280 -9.25 -28.56 -13.56
CA LYS A 280 -10.18 -27.40 -13.53
C LYS A 280 -10.40 -26.92 -12.10
N VAL A 281 -9.53 -26.04 -11.64
CA VAL A 281 -9.58 -25.36 -10.34
C VAL A 281 -10.20 -23.98 -10.56
N TYR A 282 -11.07 -23.56 -9.65
CA TYR A 282 -11.65 -22.22 -9.71
C TYR A 282 -10.57 -21.15 -9.49
N LYS A 283 -10.43 -20.23 -10.44
CA LYS A 283 -9.41 -19.17 -10.44
C LYS A 283 -9.96 -17.78 -10.08
N GLY A 284 -11.23 -17.69 -9.66
CA GLY A 284 -11.89 -16.40 -9.47
C GLY A 284 -12.35 -15.79 -10.79
N LYS A 285 -13.02 -14.64 -10.71
CA LYS A 285 -13.35 -13.79 -11.85
C LYS A 285 -12.83 -12.37 -11.60
N PRO A 286 -12.45 -11.61 -12.66
CA PRO A 286 -12.09 -10.21 -12.51
C PRO A 286 -13.20 -9.42 -11.81
N GLY A 287 -12.84 -8.66 -10.78
CA GLY A 287 -13.77 -7.82 -10.01
C GLY A 287 -14.73 -8.60 -9.10
N GLU A 288 -14.58 -9.92 -8.97
CA GLU A 288 -15.39 -10.70 -8.03
C GLU A 288 -15.15 -10.22 -6.59
N PRO A 289 -16.19 -10.12 -5.74
CA PRO A 289 -15.99 -9.76 -4.33
C PRO A 289 -14.96 -10.66 -3.65
N PHE A 290 -13.98 -10.07 -2.97
CA PHE A 290 -12.83 -10.79 -2.46
C PHE A 290 -13.22 -11.95 -1.53
N PHE A 291 -14.16 -11.69 -0.61
CA PHE A 291 -14.62 -12.63 0.41
C PHE A 291 -15.40 -13.84 -0.15
N LEU A 292 -15.94 -13.76 -1.37
CA LEU A 292 -16.95 -14.70 -1.86
C LEU A 292 -16.51 -16.18 -1.84
N PRO A 293 -15.28 -16.55 -2.26
CA PRO A 293 -14.85 -17.95 -2.25
C PRO A 293 -14.54 -18.47 -0.83
N PHE A 294 -14.50 -17.61 0.17
CA PHE A 294 -14.29 -17.98 1.57
C PHE A 294 -15.59 -18.28 2.31
N VAL A 295 -16.75 -17.86 1.77
CA VAL A 295 -18.08 -18.07 2.39
C VAL A 295 -18.32 -19.53 2.83
N PRO A 296 -17.97 -20.57 2.03
CA PRO A 296 -18.18 -21.96 2.43
C PRO A 296 -17.36 -22.43 3.64
N LEU A 297 -16.38 -21.64 4.10
CA LEU A 297 -15.56 -21.96 5.27
C LEU A 297 -16.22 -21.53 6.59
N PHE A 298 -17.34 -20.81 6.54
CA PHE A 298 -18.02 -20.25 7.71
C PHE A 298 -19.45 -20.79 7.84
N ALA A 299 -20.03 -20.64 9.03
CA ALA A 299 -21.43 -20.95 9.24
C ALA A 299 -22.33 -20.04 8.39
N GLU A 300 -23.53 -20.50 8.07
CA GLU A 300 -24.43 -19.78 7.17
C GLU A 300 -24.72 -18.36 7.70
N GLY A 301 -24.35 -17.37 6.89
CA GLY A 301 -24.59 -15.96 7.18
C GLY A 301 -23.59 -15.27 8.10
N GLU A 302 -22.53 -15.96 8.53
CA GLU A 302 -21.41 -15.32 9.25
C GLU A 302 -20.63 -14.36 8.36
N LEU A 303 -20.41 -14.73 7.09
CA LEU A 303 -19.73 -13.92 6.09
C LEU A 303 -20.64 -13.73 4.88
N ARG A 304 -21.23 -12.54 4.72
CA ARG A 304 -22.09 -12.21 3.57
C ARG A 304 -21.60 -11.04 2.74
N GLN A 305 -20.77 -10.18 3.33
CA GLN A 305 -20.29 -8.97 2.70
C GLN A 305 -18.96 -8.50 3.30
N THR A 306 -18.31 -7.61 2.57
CA THR A 306 -17.33 -6.65 3.08
C THR A 306 -17.82 -5.25 2.68
N LEU A 307 -17.12 -4.19 3.06
CA LEU A 307 -17.44 -2.88 2.50
C LEU A 307 -17.15 -2.86 0.99
N PRO A 308 -18.09 -2.37 0.14
CA PRO A 308 -17.86 -2.29 -1.29
C PRO A 308 -16.57 -1.53 -1.60
N ARG A 309 -15.69 -2.07 -2.45
CA ARG A 309 -14.43 -1.41 -2.82
C ARG A 309 -14.72 -0.06 -3.47
N GLU A 310 -14.08 0.99 -2.98
CA GLU A 310 -14.16 2.31 -3.60
C GLU A 310 -12.85 2.58 -4.35
N GLY A 311 -12.91 2.52 -5.68
CA GLY A 311 -11.83 3.04 -6.52
C GLY A 311 -11.64 4.54 -6.34
N VAL A 312 -10.56 5.10 -6.88
CA VAL A 312 -10.43 6.56 -6.91
C VAL A 312 -11.57 7.12 -7.75
N LYS A 313 -12.41 7.96 -7.14
CA LYS A 313 -13.51 8.62 -7.85
C LYS A 313 -12.94 9.84 -8.54
N PHE A 314 -13.37 10.08 -9.77
CA PHE A 314 -13.05 11.33 -10.46
C PHE A 314 -13.59 12.50 -9.64
N VAL A 315 -12.69 13.40 -9.22
CA VAL A 315 -13.07 14.64 -8.56
C VAL A 315 -13.06 15.75 -9.60
N ASP A 316 -14.25 16.14 -10.01
CA ASP A 316 -14.45 17.25 -10.94
C ASP A 316 -14.33 18.59 -10.20
N GLY A 317 -13.72 19.58 -10.85
CA GLY A 317 -13.50 20.89 -10.23
C GLY A 317 -12.33 21.66 -10.82
N THR A 318 -12.00 22.78 -10.17
CA THR A 318 -10.81 23.58 -10.44
C THR A 318 -9.78 23.35 -9.34
N TYR A 319 -8.57 22.96 -9.73
CA TYR A 319 -7.42 22.71 -8.89
C TYR A 319 -6.48 23.91 -8.94
N VAL A 320 -5.96 24.32 -7.78
CA VAL A 320 -4.86 25.30 -7.70
C VAL A 320 -3.63 24.59 -7.15
N PHE A 321 -2.62 24.47 -8.00
CA PHE A 321 -1.33 23.90 -7.65
C PHE A 321 -0.33 25.00 -7.35
N LYS A 322 0.35 24.90 -6.22
CA LYS A 322 1.58 25.65 -5.97
C LYS A 322 2.79 24.79 -6.33
N VAL A 323 3.46 25.17 -7.40
CA VAL A 323 4.65 24.50 -7.92
C VAL A 323 5.87 25.28 -7.47
N SER A 324 6.78 24.65 -6.73
CA SER A 324 7.91 25.33 -6.08
C SER A 324 9.21 24.56 -6.24
N MET A 325 10.28 25.29 -6.56
CA MET A 325 11.66 24.75 -6.55
C MET A 325 12.39 25.07 -5.24
N ARG A 326 12.06 26.22 -4.64
CA ARG A 326 12.64 26.71 -3.37
C ARG A 326 11.70 27.72 -2.72
N THR A 327 11.94 28.09 -1.47
CA THR A 327 11.03 28.93 -0.65
C THR A 327 10.52 30.21 -1.33
N ASN A 328 11.37 30.88 -2.12
CA ASN A 328 11.05 32.15 -2.80
C ASN A 328 10.91 32.02 -4.33
N LEU A 329 10.79 30.80 -4.85
CA LEU A 329 10.62 30.53 -6.27
C LEU A 329 9.47 29.54 -6.47
N TRP A 330 8.32 30.07 -6.86
CA TRP A 330 7.10 29.28 -7.06
C TRP A 330 6.13 29.90 -8.07
N ARG A 331 5.19 29.08 -8.54
CA ARG A 331 4.07 29.42 -9.44
C ARG A 331 2.78 28.84 -8.88
N ARG A 332 1.68 29.58 -8.97
CA ARG A 332 0.33 29.06 -8.73
C ARG A 332 -0.34 28.84 -10.07
N ILE A 333 -0.68 27.59 -10.36
CA ILE A 333 -1.25 27.16 -11.63
C ILE A 333 -2.67 26.66 -11.35
N GLU A 334 -3.63 27.25 -12.04
CA GLU A 334 -5.04 26.90 -11.98
C GLU A 334 -5.41 25.99 -13.18
N MET A 335 -6.03 24.85 -12.90
CA MET A 335 -6.37 23.82 -13.89
C MET A 335 -7.73 23.18 -13.60
N ALA A 336 -8.41 22.69 -14.64
CA ALA A 336 -9.58 21.83 -14.48
C ALA A 336 -9.17 20.39 -14.15
N GLY A 337 -9.97 19.67 -13.34
CA GLY A 337 -9.75 18.25 -13.04
C GLY A 337 -9.80 17.34 -14.27
N GLY A 338 -10.36 17.83 -15.38
CA GLY A 338 -10.39 17.12 -16.66
C GLY A 338 -9.11 17.25 -17.51
N HIS A 339 -8.17 18.13 -17.15
CA HIS A 339 -6.86 18.18 -17.78
C HIS A 339 -6.03 16.95 -17.39
N SER A 340 -5.10 16.55 -18.26
CA SER A 340 -4.17 15.45 -18.00
C SER A 340 -3.04 15.87 -17.03
N LEU A 341 -2.25 14.90 -16.56
CA LEU A 341 -0.98 15.24 -15.90
C LEU A 341 0.05 15.80 -16.91
N GLU A 342 -0.05 15.44 -18.19
CA GLU A 342 0.75 16.03 -19.26
C GLU A 342 0.43 17.53 -19.45
N ASP A 343 -0.85 17.93 -19.38
CA ASP A 343 -1.23 19.34 -19.39
C ASP A 343 -0.58 20.10 -18.21
N LEU A 344 -0.41 19.44 -17.06
CA LEU A 344 0.27 20.03 -15.90
C LEU A 344 1.78 20.15 -16.15
N HIS A 345 2.40 19.14 -16.80
CA HIS A 345 3.80 19.22 -17.25
C HIS A 345 4.02 20.45 -18.13
N TYR A 346 3.25 20.61 -19.21
CA TYR A 346 3.36 21.77 -20.10
C TYR A 346 3.13 23.10 -19.37
N ALA A 347 2.16 23.14 -18.45
CA ALA A 347 1.91 24.34 -17.67
C ALA A 347 3.06 24.70 -16.73
N ILE A 348 3.80 23.70 -16.22
CA ILE A 348 4.98 23.94 -15.39
C ILE A 348 6.14 24.45 -16.24
N GLN A 349 6.42 23.81 -17.39
CA GLN A 349 7.47 24.20 -18.33
C GLN A 349 7.30 25.67 -18.76
N ASP A 350 6.12 26.04 -19.27
CA ASP A 350 5.79 27.42 -19.65
C ASP A 350 5.93 28.41 -18.47
N ALA A 351 5.50 28.01 -17.27
CA ALA A 351 5.58 28.90 -16.11
C ALA A 351 7.02 29.15 -15.62
N TYR A 352 7.95 28.26 -15.93
CA TYR A 352 9.36 28.35 -15.58
C TYR A 352 10.28 28.72 -16.75
N ASP A 353 9.73 28.94 -17.95
CA ASP A 353 10.51 29.27 -19.16
C ASP A 353 11.54 28.19 -19.49
N PHE A 354 11.11 26.92 -19.37
CA PHE A 354 11.88 25.75 -19.73
C PHE A 354 11.36 25.17 -21.06
N ASP A 355 12.26 24.55 -21.81
CA ASP A 355 12.01 23.77 -23.01
C ASP A 355 11.69 22.31 -22.66
N ASP A 356 10.71 21.72 -23.34
CA ASP A 356 10.31 20.32 -23.18
C ASP A 356 11.17 19.37 -24.02
N ASP A 357 12.43 19.21 -23.61
CA ASP A 357 13.46 18.48 -24.36
C ASP A 357 13.92 17.17 -23.71
N HIS A 358 13.40 16.84 -22.51
CA HIS A 358 13.79 15.66 -21.74
C HIS A 358 12.58 14.91 -21.14
N LEU A 359 12.84 13.66 -20.71
CA LEU A 359 11.85 12.85 -19.98
C LEU A 359 11.52 13.43 -18.60
N TYR A 360 10.33 13.08 -18.12
CA TYR A 360 9.80 13.59 -16.86
C TYR A 360 8.83 12.60 -16.21
N ALA A 361 8.58 12.79 -14.91
CA ALA A 361 7.63 11.99 -14.15
C ALA A 361 7.00 12.77 -12.98
N PHE A 362 5.79 12.37 -12.60
CA PHE A 362 5.12 12.79 -11.36
C PHE A 362 5.08 11.66 -10.34
N PHE A 363 5.51 11.91 -9.11
CA PHE A 363 5.48 10.96 -8.00
C PHE A 363 4.44 11.38 -6.96
N THR A 364 3.36 10.61 -6.87
CA THR A 364 2.15 10.99 -6.12
C THR A 364 2.26 10.81 -4.61
N ASP A 365 3.31 10.13 -4.15
CA ASP A 365 3.61 9.91 -2.73
C ASP A 365 4.64 10.87 -2.13
N ASN A 366 4.96 11.93 -2.86
CA ASN A 366 5.92 12.97 -2.45
C ASN A 366 7.36 12.45 -2.28
N GLU A 367 7.69 11.33 -2.93
CA GLU A 367 9.02 10.74 -2.95
C GLU A 367 9.50 10.59 -4.39
N ALA A 368 10.56 11.31 -4.75
CA ALA A 368 11.14 11.19 -6.08
C ALA A 368 11.69 9.78 -6.30
N TRP A 369 11.53 9.24 -7.50
CA TRP A 369 11.94 7.87 -7.86
C TRP A 369 11.20 6.76 -7.12
N SER A 370 10.04 7.07 -6.53
CA SER A 370 9.16 6.04 -5.97
C SER A 370 8.41 5.29 -7.07
N ASP A 371 7.78 4.18 -6.67
CA ASP A 371 6.96 3.34 -7.53
C ASP A 371 5.57 3.95 -7.81
N GLU A 372 5.13 4.93 -7.01
CA GLU A 372 3.83 5.61 -7.18
C GLU A 372 3.98 6.78 -8.17
N LYS A 373 4.38 6.43 -9.40
CA LYS A 373 4.78 7.34 -10.47
C LYS A 373 3.78 7.36 -11.65
N PHE A 374 3.79 8.48 -12.37
CA PHE A 374 3.31 8.60 -13.75
C PHE A 374 4.42 9.17 -14.60
N THR A 375 4.71 8.57 -15.74
CA THR A 375 5.88 8.86 -16.56
C THR A 375 5.51 9.61 -17.84
N SER A 376 6.49 10.21 -18.49
CA SER A 376 6.36 10.76 -19.83
C SER A 376 5.78 9.72 -20.80
N PRO A 377 4.99 10.11 -21.82
CA PRO A 377 4.54 9.19 -22.88
C PRO A 377 5.70 8.64 -23.73
N HIS A 378 6.89 9.21 -23.59
CA HIS A 378 8.13 8.77 -24.25
C HIS A 378 8.98 7.85 -23.36
N ASP A 379 8.55 7.56 -22.14
CA ASP A 379 9.17 6.57 -21.26
C ASP A 379 8.79 5.15 -21.70
N GLU A 380 9.62 4.15 -21.38
CA GLU A 380 9.33 2.75 -21.70
C GLU A 380 8.25 2.16 -20.80
N GLU A 381 8.19 2.62 -19.55
CA GLU A 381 7.26 2.13 -18.53
C GLU A 381 6.21 3.18 -18.20
N GLY A 382 4.93 2.81 -18.31
CA GLY A 382 3.81 3.59 -17.80
C GLY A 382 3.59 3.44 -16.28
N PRO A 383 2.45 3.91 -15.76
CA PRO A 383 1.38 4.58 -16.50
C PRO A 383 1.81 5.99 -16.98
N HIS A 384 1.35 6.38 -18.17
CA HIS A 384 1.78 7.63 -18.79
C HIS A 384 0.87 8.81 -18.38
N VAL A 385 1.45 10.01 -18.33
CA VAL A 385 0.79 11.24 -17.87
C VAL A 385 -0.32 11.77 -18.79
N ASP A 386 -0.33 11.37 -20.06
CA ASP A 386 -1.33 11.70 -21.08
C ASP A 386 -2.58 10.83 -20.97
N GLU A 387 -2.45 9.65 -20.35
CA GLU A 387 -3.54 8.69 -20.14
C GLU A 387 -4.35 8.94 -18.85
N VAL A 388 -3.90 9.84 -17.98
CA VAL A 388 -4.51 10.10 -16.68
C VAL A 388 -4.89 11.57 -16.49
N ARG A 389 -6.09 11.80 -15.99
CA ARG A 389 -6.58 13.15 -15.64
C ARG A 389 -6.30 13.50 -14.19
N ILE A 390 -6.12 14.78 -13.91
CA ILE A 390 -5.87 15.31 -12.56
C ILE A 390 -6.93 14.83 -11.56
N GLY A 391 -8.20 14.84 -11.96
CA GLY A 391 -9.31 14.39 -11.11
C GLY A 391 -9.31 12.89 -10.81
N GLU A 392 -8.55 12.08 -11.55
CA GLU A 392 -8.46 10.61 -11.40
C GLU A 392 -7.34 10.19 -10.43
N VAL A 393 -6.37 11.06 -10.17
CA VAL A 393 -5.17 10.73 -9.37
C VAL A 393 -5.49 10.55 -7.87
N GLY A 394 -6.60 11.11 -7.39
CA GLY A 394 -6.98 11.04 -5.96
C GLY A 394 -6.27 12.08 -5.10
N LEU A 395 -5.92 13.22 -5.69
CA LEU A 395 -5.33 14.35 -4.99
C LEU A 395 -6.35 15.02 -4.05
N PHE A 396 -5.85 15.57 -2.93
CA PHE A 396 -6.62 16.29 -1.93
C PHE A 396 -5.89 17.56 -1.50
N VAL A 397 -6.62 18.53 -0.94
CA VAL A 397 -6.03 19.80 -0.45
C VAL A 397 -4.93 19.52 0.58
N GLY A 398 -3.77 20.13 0.41
CA GLY A 398 -2.55 19.93 1.20
C GLY A 398 -1.69 18.75 0.74
N ARG A 399 -2.13 17.95 -0.24
CA ARG A 399 -1.29 16.89 -0.83
C ARG A 399 -0.11 17.53 -1.56
N ARG A 400 1.07 16.98 -1.31
CA ARG A 400 2.29 17.26 -2.06
C ARG A 400 2.61 16.08 -2.95
N ILE A 401 3.06 16.37 -4.17
CA ILE A 401 3.63 15.41 -5.11
C ILE A 401 4.94 16.00 -5.65
N VAL A 402 5.80 15.15 -6.21
CA VAL A 402 7.03 15.60 -6.86
C VAL A 402 6.82 15.58 -8.37
N TYR A 403 7.21 16.64 -9.05
CA TYR A 403 7.43 16.66 -10.50
C TYR A 403 8.94 16.67 -10.72
N LEU A 404 9.43 15.66 -11.43
CA LEU A 404 10.83 15.51 -11.82
C LEU A 404 10.91 15.68 -13.33
N PHE A 405 11.70 16.66 -13.77
CA PHE A 405 12.00 16.90 -15.17
C PHE A 405 13.50 16.69 -15.40
N ASP A 406 13.85 16.12 -16.55
CA ASP A 406 15.21 15.71 -16.91
C ASP A 406 15.79 14.70 -15.92
N TYR A 407 15.85 13.44 -16.33
CA TYR A 407 16.39 12.36 -15.50
C TYR A 407 17.91 12.48 -15.29
N GLY A 408 18.63 13.22 -16.14
CA GLY A 408 20.04 13.53 -15.98
C GLY A 408 20.26 14.61 -14.93
N ASP A 409 19.77 15.82 -15.20
CA ASP A 409 19.99 16.98 -14.32
C ASP A 409 19.06 17.02 -13.09
N CYS A 410 18.01 16.20 -13.09
CA CYS A 410 17.10 16.00 -11.97
C CYS A 410 16.45 17.31 -11.48
N TRP A 411 15.84 18.09 -12.38
CA TRP A 411 15.05 19.25 -12.00
C TRP A 411 13.85 18.83 -11.17
N ARG A 412 13.85 19.20 -9.88
CA ARG A 412 12.82 18.80 -8.92
C ARG A 412 11.92 19.96 -8.54
N PHE A 413 10.62 19.76 -8.73
CA PHE A 413 9.57 20.67 -8.32
C PHE A 413 8.67 19.99 -7.31
N ARG A 414 8.38 20.69 -6.21
CA ARG A 414 7.32 20.31 -5.29
C ARG A 414 6.01 20.93 -5.77
N VAL A 415 5.02 20.08 -6.03
CA VAL A 415 3.67 20.47 -6.44
C VAL A 415 2.73 20.23 -5.27
N GLU A 416 2.17 21.30 -4.70
CA GLU A 416 1.21 21.25 -3.58
C GLU A 416 -0.19 21.63 -4.06
N VAL A 417 -1.20 20.83 -3.74
CA VAL A 417 -2.60 21.17 -4.01
C VAL A 417 -3.07 22.14 -2.92
N GLU A 418 -3.14 23.44 -3.23
CA GLU A 418 -3.60 24.44 -2.27
C GLU A 418 -5.13 24.52 -2.21
N GLU A 419 -5.82 24.21 -3.31
CA GLU A 419 -7.27 24.34 -3.41
C GLU A 419 -7.88 23.36 -4.41
N ILE A 420 -9.08 22.87 -4.10
CA ILE A 420 -9.97 22.14 -5.02
C ILE A 420 -11.36 22.76 -4.90
N ARG A 421 -11.82 23.44 -5.95
CA ARG A 421 -13.16 24.04 -6.04
C ARG A 421 -14.06 23.16 -6.90
N THR A 422 -15.05 22.53 -6.29
CA THR A 422 -16.02 21.66 -7.00
C THR A 422 -17.14 22.44 -7.70
N GLU A 423 -17.26 23.74 -7.43
CA GLU A 423 -18.28 24.61 -8.00
C GLU A 423 -17.64 25.76 -8.79
N GLY A 424 -18.43 26.35 -9.71
CA GLY A 424 -18.03 27.50 -10.52
C GLY A 424 -17.43 27.17 -11.89
N PRO A 425 -17.05 28.20 -12.66
CA PRO A 425 -16.49 28.01 -14.00
C PRO A 425 -15.08 27.40 -13.92
N LYS A 426 -14.81 26.45 -14.81
CA LYS A 426 -13.51 25.77 -14.91
C LYS A 426 -12.64 26.44 -15.98
N PRO A 427 -11.32 26.54 -15.78
CA PRO A 427 -10.44 27.11 -16.79
C PRO A 427 -10.41 26.21 -18.03
N ARG A 428 -10.50 26.81 -19.23
CA ARG A 428 -10.41 26.08 -20.51
C ARG A 428 -8.99 25.63 -20.84
N ARG A 429 -7.99 26.30 -20.28
CA ARG A 429 -6.57 26.02 -20.42
C ARG A 429 -5.89 26.27 -19.07
N PRO A 430 -4.79 25.58 -18.74
CA PRO A 430 -4.00 25.91 -17.57
C PRO A 430 -3.62 27.39 -17.53
N ARG A 431 -3.64 28.00 -16.34
CA ARG A 431 -3.34 29.43 -16.16
C ARG A 431 -2.48 29.67 -14.94
N VAL A 432 -1.38 30.39 -15.10
CA VAL A 432 -0.63 30.93 -13.97
C VAL A 432 -1.41 32.11 -13.36
N VAL A 433 -1.87 31.95 -12.13
CA VAL A 433 -2.66 32.97 -11.41
C VAL A 433 -1.79 33.83 -10.48
N GLU A 434 -0.62 33.33 -10.08
CA GLU A 434 0.33 34.07 -9.26
C GLU A 434 1.74 33.48 -9.40
N LYS A 435 2.78 34.31 -9.26
CA LYS A 435 4.18 33.86 -9.31
C LYS A 435 5.09 34.66 -8.39
N LYS A 436 6.15 34.01 -7.90
CA LYS A 436 7.23 34.64 -7.13
C LYS A 436 8.59 34.10 -7.57
N GLY A 437 9.58 34.99 -7.68
CA GLY A 437 10.98 34.66 -8.00
C GLY A 437 11.23 34.48 -9.50
N LYS A 438 12.44 34.87 -9.94
CA LYS A 438 12.94 34.66 -11.30
C LYS A 438 13.17 33.15 -11.53
N ALA A 439 12.72 32.64 -12.67
CA ALA A 439 13.06 31.29 -13.10
C ALA A 439 14.59 31.13 -13.23
N PRO A 440 15.15 29.94 -12.93
CA PRO A 440 16.54 29.66 -13.24
C PRO A 440 16.70 29.55 -14.77
N GLU A 441 17.92 29.73 -15.24
CA GLU A 441 18.31 29.29 -16.58
C GLU A 441 18.33 27.76 -16.58
N GLN A 442 17.77 27.15 -17.63
CA GLN A 442 17.61 25.69 -17.69
C GLN A 442 18.95 24.98 -17.91
N TYR A 443 19.69 25.36 -18.94
CA TYR A 443 21.04 24.83 -19.19
C TYR A 443 21.99 26.01 -19.45
N PRO A 444 22.76 26.46 -18.45
CA PRO A 444 23.77 27.50 -18.70
C PRO A 444 24.85 26.92 -19.61
N ASP A 445 25.30 27.72 -20.59
CA ASP A 445 26.44 27.36 -21.44
C ASP A 445 27.67 27.08 -20.56
N TYR A 446 28.23 25.86 -20.67
CA TYR A 446 29.51 25.54 -20.05
C TYR A 446 30.63 26.06 -20.96
N ASP A 447 31.20 27.22 -20.63
CA ASP A 447 32.43 27.76 -21.24
C ASP A 447 33.67 26.87 -20.97
#